data_AF-A0A6A6EDR4-F1
#
_entry.id   AF-A0A6A6EDR4-F1
#
_cell.length_a   1.000
_cell.length_b   1.000
_cell.length_c   1.000
_cell.angle_alpha   90.00
_cell.angle_beta   90.00
_cell.angle_gamma   90.00
#
_symmetry.space_group_name_H-M   'P 1'
#
loop_
_entity.id
_entity.type
_entity.pdbx_description
1 polymer ?
#
loop_
_entity_poly.entity_id
_entity_poly.type
_entity_poly.pdbx_seq_one_letter_code
_entity_poly.pdbx_strand_id
1 'polypeptide(L)'
;MEAALAALEFLKPGERLNYTATAKKFGVGRDALSRRHRESHLIGYIDRLCERGLPPTKRMIRNFAQEIAHKYVGNRWVDRFLNRHNIDIYARWASGMEKERKGADSAFKYALNFKLLKRKLKEYKIQPRLIYNMDEKGFLIRKLLKIKRIFT
;
A
#
# COMPACT_ATOMS: atom_id res chain seq x y z
N MET A 1 2.22 -23.66 -8.96
CA MET A 1 2.66 -22.26 -9.18
C MET A 1 3.20 -21.69 -7.87
N GLU A 2 2.39 -21.63 -6.82
CA GLU A 2 2.78 -21.07 -5.50
C GLU A 2 4.05 -21.66 -4.89
N ALA A 3 4.18 -22.99 -4.87
CA ALA A 3 5.39 -23.64 -4.35
C ALA A 3 6.69 -23.22 -5.09
N ALA A 4 6.59 -22.90 -6.39
CA ALA A 4 7.72 -22.44 -7.18
C ALA A 4 8.04 -20.95 -6.94
N LEU A 5 7.03 -20.14 -6.57
CA LEU A 5 7.22 -18.73 -6.18
C LEU A 5 7.88 -18.63 -4.81
N ALA A 6 7.37 -19.37 -3.83
CA ALA A 6 7.97 -19.46 -2.50
C ALA A 6 9.45 -19.88 -2.58
N ALA A 7 9.76 -20.88 -3.41
CA ALA A 7 11.15 -21.32 -3.60
C ALA A 7 12.09 -20.23 -4.16
N LEU A 8 11.58 -19.22 -4.86
CA LEU A 8 12.37 -18.07 -5.33
C LEU A 8 12.48 -16.97 -4.27
N GLU A 9 11.47 -16.80 -3.41
CA GLU A 9 11.47 -15.80 -2.33
C GLU A 9 12.38 -16.20 -1.16
N PHE A 10 12.61 -17.50 -0.94
CA PHE A 10 13.50 -18.03 0.11
C PHE A 10 14.96 -18.24 -0.33
N LEU A 11 15.38 -17.67 -1.48
CA LEU A 11 16.79 -17.73 -1.90
C LEU A 11 17.67 -16.88 -0.96
N LYS A 12 18.87 -17.37 -0.68
CA LYS A 12 19.78 -16.65 0.23
C LYS A 12 20.20 -15.32 -0.40
N PRO A 13 20.43 -14.26 0.41
CA PRO A 13 20.98 -13.00 -0.09
C PRO A 13 22.27 -13.27 -0.88
N GLY A 14 22.29 -12.92 -2.17
CA GLY A 14 23.44 -13.12 -3.06
C GLY A 14 23.35 -14.32 -4.02
N GLU A 15 22.38 -15.23 -3.86
CA GLU A 15 22.14 -16.29 -4.84
C GLU A 15 21.49 -15.73 -6.12
N ARG A 16 21.98 -16.16 -7.29
CA ARG A 16 21.42 -15.76 -8.59
C ARG A 16 20.10 -16.48 -8.84
N LEU A 17 19.04 -15.72 -9.14
CA LEU A 17 17.74 -16.25 -9.54
C LEU A 17 17.87 -17.17 -10.77
N ASN A 18 17.53 -18.45 -10.63
CA ASN A 18 17.53 -19.41 -11.74
C ASN A 18 16.12 -19.93 -12.03
N TYR A 19 15.39 -19.20 -12.88
CA TYR A 19 14.03 -19.59 -13.28
C TYR A 19 13.97 -20.94 -14.00
N THR A 20 15.01 -21.34 -14.73
CA THR A 20 15.02 -22.58 -15.52
C THR A 20 15.09 -23.80 -14.61
N ALA A 21 15.99 -23.78 -13.62
CA ALA A 21 16.12 -24.86 -12.65
C ALA A 21 14.85 -25.01 -11.80
N THR A 22 14.33 -23.88 -11.28
CA THR A 22 13.10 -23.88 -10.48
C THR A 22 11.89 -24.32 -11.31
N ALA A 23 11.75 -23.86 -12.55
CA ALA A 23 10.69 -24.28 -13.45
C ALA A 23 10.71 -25.80 -13.69
N LYS A 24 11.89 -26.37 -13.96
CA LYS A 24 12.08 -27.81 -14.13
C LYS A 24 11.75 -28.60 -12.87
N LYS A 25 12.20 -28.12 -11.70
CA LYS A 25 11.96 -28.76 -10.39
C LYS A 25 10.48 -28.87 -10.04
N PHE A 26 9.70 -27.84 -10.35
CA PHE A 26 8.28 -27.77 -9.98
C PHE A 26 7.33 -28.06 -11.15
N GLY A 27 7.84 -28.46 -12.32
CA GLY A 27 7.02 -28.76 -13.50
C GLY A 27 6.18 -27.57 -14.00
N VAL A 28 6.67 -26.34 -13.83
CA VAL A 28 5.96 -25.11 -14.25
C VAL A 28 6.63 -24.46 -15.46
N GLY A 29 5.84 -23.78 -16.29
CA GLY A 29 6.39 -23.00 -17.40
C GLY A 29 7.34 -21.90 -16.92
N ARG A 30 8.57 -21.87 -17.45
CA ARG A 30 9.62 -20.89 -17.06
C ARG A 30 9.17 -19.44 -17.21
N ASP A 31 8.51 -19.10 -18.31
CA ASP A 31 8.08 -17.72 -18.57
C ASP A 31 6.90 -17.30 -17.68
N ALA A 32 5.99 -18.24 -17.38
CA ALA A 32 4.90 -18.02 -16.44
C ALA A 32 5.46 -17.77 -15.02
N LEU A 33 6.46 -18.55 -14.60
CA LEU A 33 7.14 -18.39 -13.32
C LEU A 33 7.85 -17.05 -13.21
N SER A 34 8.67 -16.69 -14.21
CA SER A 34 9.37 -15.40 -14.22
C SER A 34 8.43 -14.21 -14.17
N ARG A 35 7.28 -14.29 -14.88
CA ARG A 35 6.29 -13.23 -14.88
C ARG A 35 5.58 -13.10 -13.53
N ARG A 36 5.12 -14.23 -12.96
CA ARG A 36 4.42 -14.25 -11.67
C ARG A 36 5.32 -13.79 -10.52
N HIS A 37 6.58 -14.22 -10.51
CA HIS A 37 7.56 -13.79 -9.51
C HIS A 37 7.80 -12.28 -9.52
N ARG A 38 8.02 -11.68 -10.71
CA ARG A 38 8.17 -10.22 -10.84
C ARG A 38 6.92 -9.44 -10.45
N GLU A 39 5.75 -9.97 -10.79
CA GLU A 39 4.47 -9.37 -10.37
C GLU A 39 4.29 -9.43 -8.84
N SER A 40 4.63 -10.56 -8.20
CA SER A 40 4.61 -10.70 -6.72
C SER A 40 5.48 -9.66 -6.04
N HIS A 41 6.73 -9.50 -6.50
CA HIS A 41 7.66 -8.52 -5.95
C HIS A 41 7.17 -7.07 -6.13
N LEU A 42 6.48 -6.77 -7.25
CA LEU A 42 5.87 -5.47 -7.47
C LEU A 42 4.71 -5.22 -6.50
N ILE A 43 3.88 -6.23 -6.20
CA ILE A 43 2.81 -6.14 -5.21
C ILE A 43 3.40 -5.86 -3.82
N GLY A 44 4.39 -6.63 -3.38
CA GLY A 44 5.07 -6.37 -2.09
C GLY A 44 5.78 -5.01 -2.01
N TYR A 45 6.11 -4.40 -3.15
CA TYR A 45 6.57 -3.00 -3.17
C TYR A 45 5.42 -2.00 -3.03
N ILE A 46 4.26 -2.28 -3.65
CA ILE A 46 3.04 -1.48 -3.49
C ILE A 46 2.58 -1.51 -2.01
N ASP A 47 2.64 -2.66 -1.34
CA ASP A 47 2.32 -2.80 0.09
C ASP A 47 3.13 -1.84 0.95
N ARG A 48 4.46 -1.87 0.79
CA ARG A 48 5.38 -0.97 1.51
C ARG A 48 5.11 0.50 1.22
N LEU A 49 4.67 0.84 0.00
CA LEU A 49 4.25 2.20 -0.34
C LEU A 49 2.94 2.57 0.36
N CYS A 50 1.96 1.67 0.41
CA CYS A 50 0.70 1.84 1.12
C CYS A 50 0.92 2.03 2.63
N GLU A 51 1.76 1.21 3.25
CA GLU A 51 2.17 1.32 4.67
C GLU A 51 2.71 2.72 4.97
N ARG A 52 3.58 3.24 4.09
CA ARG A 52 4.15 4.60 4.16
C ARG A 52 3.17 5.74 3.84
N GLY A 53 1.92 5.43 3.51
CA GLY A 53 0.92 6.43 3.12
C GLY A 53 1.18 7.04 1.74
N LEU A 54 1.87 6.30 0.86
CA LEU A 54 2.22 6.70 -0.50
C LEU A 54 1.59 5.76 -1.55
N PRO A 55 0.28 5.48 -1.50
CA PRO A 55 -0.35 4.53 -2.41
C PRO A 55 -0.12 4.98 -3.86
N PRO A 56 0.38 4.11 -4.76
CA PRO A 56 0.82 4.53 -6.09
C PRO A 56 -0.35 4.84 -7.03
N THR A 57 -0.04 5.52 -8.14
CA THR A 57 -0.96 5.70 -9.27
C THR A 57 -0.72 4.64 -10.35
N LYS A 58 -1.68 4.46 -11.28
CA LYS A 58 -1.46 3.60 -12.47
C LYS A 58 -0.18 3.95 -13.23
N ARG A 59 0.15 5.24 -13.33
CA ARG A 59 1.37 5.72 -14.00
C ARG A 59 2.63 5.27 -13.25
N MET A 60 2.64 5.34 -11.92
CA MET A 60 3.76 4.87 -11.11
C MET A 60 3.96 3.36 -11.25
N ILE A 61 2.89 2.57 -11.16
CA ILE A 61 2.98 1.11 -11.32
C ILE A 61 3.53 0.74 -12.69
N ARG A 62 3.10 1.44 -13.75
CA ARG A 62 3.67 1.26 -15.09
C ARG A 62 5.17 1.55 -15.10
N ASN A 63 5.61 2.66 -14.52
CA ASN A 63 7.03 3.03 -14.46
C ASN A 63 7.84 1.95 -13.72
N PHE A 64 7.36 1.48 -12.56
CA PHE A 64 8.02 0.40 -11.81
C PHE A 64 8.10 -0.89 -12.63
N ALA A 65 7.02 -1.25 -13.33
CA ALA A 65 7.02 -2.42 -14.20
C ALA A 65 7.97 -2.27 -15.40
N GLN A 66 8.11 -1.06 -15.95
CA GLN A 66 9.09 -0.77 -17.01
C GLN A 66 10.52 -0.92 -16.51
N GLU A 67 10.82 -0.41 -15.32
CA GLU A 67 12.15 -0.54 -14.69
C GLU A 67 12.48 -2.01 -14.43
N ILE A 68 11.57 -2.76 -13.81
CA ILE A 68 11.76 -4.19 -13.50
C ILE A 68 11.91 -5.03 -14.78
N ALA A 69 11.22 -4.67 -15.85
CA ALA A 69 11.24 -5.43 -17.10
C ALA A 69 12.28 -4.94 -18.12
N HIS A 70 12.96 -3.82 -17.85
CA HIS A 70 13.86 -3.12 -18.76
C HIS A 70 13.30 -2.96 -20.19
N LYS A 71 11.99 -2.75 -20.30
CA LYS A 71 11.29 -2.63 -21.58
C LYS A 71 10.09 -1.71 -21.49
N TYR A 72 9.62 -1.26 -22.64
CA TYR A 72 8.39 -0.48 -22.72
C TYR A 72 7.18 -1.31 -22.25
N VAL A 73 6.33 -0.71 -21.41
CA VAL A 73 5.09 -1.28 -20.91
C VAL A 73 3.95 -0.32 -21.22
N GLY A 74 3.00 -0.76 -22.03
CA GLY A 74 1.84 0.04 -22.43
C GLY A 74 0.81 0.19 -21.31
N ASN A 75 -0.05 1.21 -21.42
CA ASN A 75 -1.05 1.54 -20.40
C ASN A 75 -2.02 0.38 -20.09
N ARG A 76 -2.44 -0.38 -21.11
CA ARG A 76 -3.32 -1.55 -20.96
C ARG A 76 -2.72 -2.68 -20.13
N TRP A 77 -1.40 -2.70 -19.94
CA TRP A 77 -0.77 -3.70 -19.08
C TRP A 77 -1.16 -3.50 -17.62
N VAL A 78 -1.26 -2.25 -17.15
CA VAL A 78 -1.64 -1.94 -15.76
C VAL A 78 -3.07 -2.39 -15.49
N ASP A 79 -3.99 -2.15 -16.42
CA ASP A 79 -5.38 -2.61 -16.28
C ASP A 79 -5.45 -4.14 -16.22
N ARG A 80 -4.69 -4.84 -17.09
CA ARG A 80 -4.61 -6.30 -17.04
C ARG A 80 -3.93 -6.82 -15.77
N PHE A 81 -2.94 -6.10 -15.23
CA PHE A 81 -2.27 -6.43 -13.98
C PHE A 81 -3.25 -6.33 -12.80
N LEU A 82 -3.98 -5.21 -12.71
CA LEU A 82 -5.00 -5.03 -11.69
C LEU A 82 -6.09 -6.09 -11.78
N ASN A 83 -6.57 -6.41 -12.98
CA ASN A 83 -7.59 -7.46 -13.14
C ASN A 83 -7.09 -8.86 -12.75
N ARG A 84 -5.81 -9.16 -13.00
CA ARG A 84 -5.21 -10.45 -12.60
C ARG A 84 -5.06 -10.61 -11.09
N HIS A 85 -4.94 -9.51 -10.37
CA HIS A 85 -4.68 -9.46 -8.93
C HIS A 85 -5.77 -8.69 -8.20
N ASN A 86 -7.01 -8.73 -8.70
CA ASN A 86 -8.13 -7.93 -8.16
C ASN A 86 -8.58 -8.37 -6.76
N ILE A 87 -8.03 -9.46 -6.25
CA ILE A 87 -8.23 -9.93 -4.86
C ILE A 87 -7.27 -9.18 -3.93
N ASP A 88 -6.00 -9.05 -4.33
CA ASP A 88 -4.94 -8.48 -3.49
C ASP A 88 -4.79 -6.97 -3.67
N ILE A 89 -5.26 -6.42 -4.81
CA ILE A 89 -5.06 -5.02 -5.17
C ILE A 89 -6.37 -4.41 -5.64
N TYR A 90 -6.76 -3.28 -5.07
CA TYR A 90 -7.94 -2.52 -5.47
C TYR A 90 -7.62 -1.04 -5.69
N ALA A 91 -8.48 -0.34 -6.43
CA ALA A 91 -8.27 1.07 -6.75
C ALA A 91 -9.33 1.95 -6.09
N ARG A 92 -8.91 2.95 -5.30
CA ARG A 92 -9.78 3.90 -4.60
C ARG A 92 -9.37 5.34 -4.93
N TRP A 93 -10.34 6.25 -4.92
CA TRP A 93 -10.05 7.68 -4.98
C TRP A 93 -9.51 8.15 -3.64
N ALA A 94 -8.26 8.62 -3.61
CA ALA A 94 -7.65 9.19 -2.41
C ALA A 94 -7.56 10.72 -2.52
N SER A 95 -7.70 11.39 -1.39
CA SER A 95 -7.52 12.84 -1.28
C SER A 95 -6.12 13.18 -0.78
N GLY A 96 -5.57 14.34 -1.17
CA GLY A 96 -4.19 14.72 -0.81
C GLY A 96 -3.90 14.73 0.70
N MET A 97 -4.89 15.08 1.54
CA MET A 97 -4.76 15.19 3.00
C MET A 97 -4.63 13.83 3.72
N GLU A 98 -4.90 12.72 3.02
CA GLU A 98 -4.95 11.39 3.64
C GLU A 98 -3.57 10.92 4.13
N LYS A 99 -2.50 11.35 3.45
CA LYS A 99 -1.11 11.08 3.87
C LYS A 99 -0.76 11.80 5.16
N GLU A 100 -1.07 13.09 5.26
CA GLU A 100 -0.79 13.92 6.45
C GLU A 100 -1.57 13.39 7.65
N ARG A 101 -2.84 13.03 7.46
CA ARG A 101 -3.67 12.38 8.48
C ARG A 101 -3.07 11.07 8.95
N LYS A 102 -2.65 10.19 8.03
CA LYS A 102 -2.01 8.91 8.37
C LYS A 102 -0.70 9.11 9.15
N GLY A 103 0.08 10.14 8.82
CA GLY A 103 1.32 10.46 9.55
C GLY A 103 1.08 11.06 10.95
N ALA A 104 -0.04 11.75 11.15
CA ALA A 104 -0.44 12.29 12.45
C ALA A 104 -1.08 11.25 13.37
N ASP A 105 -1.56 10.13 12.80
CA ASP A 105 -2.24 9.05 13.49
C ASP A 105 -1.27 8.27 14.39
N SER A 106 -1.51 8.28 15.70
CA SER A 106 -0.65 7.62 16.68
C SER A 106 -1.44 7.17 17.89
N ALA A 107 -1.63 5.86 18.00
CA ALA A 107 -2.32 5.24 19.12
C ALA A 107 -1.73 5.66 20.48
N PHE A 108 -0.41 5.77 20.57
CA PHE A 108 0.27 6.22 21.79
C PHE A 108 -0.11 7.65 22.18
N LYS A 109 -0.12 8.58 21.21
CA LYS A 109 -0.51 9.98 21.47
C LYS A 109 -1.98 10.06 21.92
N TYR A 110 -2.87 9.27 21.33
CA TYR A 110 -4.26 9.21 21.77
C TYR A 110 -4.39 8.67 23.19
N ALA A 111 -3.72 7.57 23.50
CA ALA A 111 -3.74 6.99 24.85
C ALA A 111 -3.26 8.00 25.90
N LEU A 112 -2.16 8.71 25.61
CA LEU A 112 -1.64 9.76 26.49
C LEU A 112 -2.62 10.93 26.64
N ASN A 113 -3.22 11.39 25.54
CA ASN A 113 -4.20 12.47 25.55
C ASN A 113 -5.44 12.08 26.37
N PHE A 114 -6.03 10.91 26.13
CA PHE A 114 -7.18 10.43 26.91
C PHE A 114 -6.86 10.25 28.39
N LYS A 115 -5.64 9.80 28.74
CA LYS A 115 -5.19 9.71 30.13
C LYS A 115 -5.13 11.10 30.79
N LEU A 116 -4.56 12.09 30.09
CA LEU A 116 -4.51 13.48 30.55
C LEU A 116 -5.91 14.08 30.69
N LEU A 117 -6.79 13.87 29.70
CA LEU A 117 -8.17 14.35 29.70
C LEU A 117 -8.93 13.80 30.90
N LYS A 118 -8.87 12.49 31.15
CA LYS A 118 -9.50 11.86 32.32
C LYS A 118 -9.02 12.48 33.63
N ARG A 119 -7.71 12.75 33.76
CA ARG A 119 -7.14 13.43 34.94
C ARG A 119 -7.74 14.82 35.13
N LYS A 120 -7.80 15.61 34.06
CA LYS A 120 -8.29 17.00 34.10
C LYS A 120 -9.80 17.08 34.34
N LEU A 121 -10.59 16.17 33.76
CA LEU A 121 -12.02 16.04 34.06
C LEU A 121 -12.27 15.79 35.55
N LYS A 122 -11.46 14.92 36.19
CA LYS A 122 -11.54 14.65 37.63
C LYS A 122 -11.11 15.85 38.48
N GLU A 123 -9.99 16.48 38.12
CA GLU A 123 -9.43 17.65 38.82
C GLU A 123 -10.44 18.81 38.90
N TYR A 124 -11.08 19.13 37.76
CA TYR A 124 -12.02 20.24 37.67
C TYR A 124 -13.49 19.83 37.87
N LYS A 125 -13.76 18.56 38.20
CA LYS A 125 -15.12 18.00 38.42
C LYS A 125 -16.09 18.33 37.27
N ILE A 126 -15.59 18.27 36.04
CA ILE A 126 -16.37 18.60 34.84
C ILE A 126 -17.39 17.50 34.60
N GLN A 127 -18.68 17.88 34.52
CA GLN A 127 -19.75 16.94 34.23
C GLN A 127 -19.77 16.59 32.74
N PRO A 128 -20.12 15.34 32.34
CA PRO A 128 -20.16 14.94 30.94
C PRO A 128 -21.01 15.85 30.04
N ARG A 129 -22.09 16.44 30.58
CA ARG A 129 -22.97 17.38 29.85
C ARG A 129 -22.31 18.70 29.45
N LEU A 130 -21.14 19.01 30.00
CA LEU A 130 -20.38 20.24 29.71
C LEU A 130 -19.22 19.99 28.73
N ILE A 131 -19.10 18.78 28.19
CA ILE A 131 -18.09 18.43 27.20
C ILE A 131 -18.65 18.75 25.82
N TYR A 132 -18.34 19.94 25.32
CA TYR A 132 -18.74 20.38 23.99
C TYR A 132 -17.63 20.06 22.99
N ASN A 133 -18.01 19.52 21.83
CA ASN A 133 -17.08 19.37 20.72
C ASN A 133 -17.06 20.67 19.90
N MET A 134 -15.88 21.24 19.71
CA MET A 134 -15.65 22.36 18.80
C MET A 134 -14.88 21.81 17.60
N ASP A 135 -15.61 21.16 16.70
CA ASP A 135 -15.10 20.74 15.39
C ASP A 135 -15.14 21.94 14.45
N GLU A 136 -13.98 22.50 14.12
CA GLU A 136 -13.87 23.42 12.99
C GLU A 136 -14.03 22.65 11.69
N LYS A 137 -15.21 22.81 11.08
CA LYS A 137 -15.45 22.36 9.72
C LYS A 137 -14.74 23.30 8.74
N GLY A 138 -13.47 23.01 8.45
CA GLY A 138 -12.68 23.78 7.49
C GLY A 138 -13.37 23.89 6.14
N PHE A 139 -13.63 25.12 5.68
CA PHE A 139 -14.13 25.35 4.34
C PHE A 139 -12.96 25.27 3.36
N LEU A 140 -13.13 24.47 2.30
CA LEU A 140 -12.09 24.29 1.30
C LEU A 140 -11.93 25.55 0.43
N ILE A 141 -10.78 26.21 0.52
CA ILE A 141 -10.41 27.34 -0.35
C ILE A 141 -9.91 26.85 -1.74
N ARG A 142 -9.57 25.56 -1.90
CA ARG A 142 -9.06 24.97 -3.16
C ARG A 142 -9.83 23.72 -3.57
N LYS A 143 -9.79 23.35 -4.86
CA LYS A 143 -10.32 22.07 -5.36
C LYS A 143 -9.35 20.94 -4.97
N LEU A 144 -9.75 20.06 -4.04
CA LEU A 144 -8.99 18.82 -3.78
C LEU A 144 -9.05 17.95 -5.03
N LEU A 145 -7.92 17.82 -5.72
CA LEU A 145 -7.78 16.84 -6.79
C LEU A 145 -7.78 15.44 -6.16
N LYS A 146 -8.92 14.76 -6.20
CA LYS A 146 -8.99 13.33 -5.93
C LYS A 146 -8.25 12.62 -7.05
N ILE A 147 -7.29 11.78 -6.69
CA ILE A 147 -6.53 10.97 -7.64
C ILE A 147 -6.85 9.50 -7.34
N LYS A 148 -7.09 8.72 -8.39
CA LYS A 148 -7.26 7.27 -8.26
C LYS A 148 -5.92 6.65 -7.88
N ARG A 149 -5.83 6.17 -6.64
CA ARG A 149 -4.68 5.47 -6.08
C ARG A 149 -4.98 3.98 -6.01
N ILE A 150 -3.92 3.19 -6.00
CA ILE A 150 -3.96 1.74 -5.97
C ILE A 150 -3.50 1.33 -4.57
N PHE A 151 -4.33 0.53 -3.93
CA PHE A 151 -4.14 0.04 -2.59
C PHE A 151 -4.07 -1.47 -2.62
N THR A 152 -3.33 -1.98 -1.66
CA THR A 152 -3.31 -3.36 -1.25
C THR A 152 -3.92 -3.44 0.15
#